data_AF-A0A0A8VK43-F1
#
_entry.id   AF-A0A0A8VK43-F1
#
_cell.length_a   1.000
_cell.length_b   1.000
_cell.length_c   1.000
_cell.angle_alpha   90.00
_cell.angle_beta   90.00
_cell.angle_gamma   90.00
#
_symmetry.space_group_name_H-M   'P 1'
#
loop_
_entity.id
_entity.type
_entity.pdbx_description
1 polymer ?
#
loop_
_entity_poly.entity_id
_entity_poly.type
_entity_poly.pdbx_seq_one_letter_code
_entity_poly.pdbx_strand_id
1 'polypeptide(L)'
;MLITWVSRKGLKKLKNNDAVALYENDEIFIAIAVDAAEKNNISHESGLAKYWANTVIAECKLRIDSTSMLKIDINEIVAILREKQKNLRHSYLHETASYAVVFWDKELQVVTTLHCGDCLFGKQKNALSIRWLIKPHNTYQQHLQLLAADCQCNSHAYSRFTLTRHLNAKRFYTPELNEFPIIDIEKLVLSTDGYWAEHIDECVIWEELEDDASVLMINFSEEKTLDIQSDCENFSAYSIY
;
A
#
# COMPACT_ATOMS: atom_id res chain seq x y z
N MET A 1 -10.19 -14.48 -10.73
CA MET A 1 -9.85 -13.47 -9.72
C MET A 1 -10.23 -12.10 -10.25
N LEU A 2 -11.20 -11.44 -9.64
CA LEU A 2 -11.52 -10.05 -9.96
C LEU A 2 -10.56 -9.12 -9.20
N ILE A 3 -9.87 -8.25 -9.92
CA ILE A 3 -9.08 -7.15 -9.35
C ILE A 3 -9.81 -5.85 -9.65
N THR A 4 -10.10 -5.06 -8.63
CA THR A 4 -10.66 -3.71 -8.78
C THR A 4 -9.69 -2.70 -8.18
N TRP A 5 -9.30 -1.70 -8.96
CA TRP A 5 -8.58 -0.52 -8.48
C TRP A 5 -9.49 0.69 -8.57
N VAL A 6 -9.78 1.32 -7.44
CA VAL A 6 -10.46 2.62 -7.38
C VAL A 6 -9.49 3.63 -6.80
N SER A 7 -9.34 4.77 -7.46
CA SER A 7 -8.41 5.81 -7.05
C SER A 7 -8.92 7.18 -7.47
N ARG A 8 -8.98 8.13 -6.55
CA ARG A 8 -9.43 9.49 -6.83
C ARG A 8 -8.59 10.52 -6.11
N LYS A 9 -8.37 11.65 -6.79
CA LYS A 9 -7.75 12.82 -6.21
C LYS A 9 -8.65 13.48 -5.17
N GLY A 10 -8.07 13.89 -4.06
CA GLY A 10 -8.75 14.70 -3.05
C GLY A 10 -9.03 16.14 -3.50
N LEU A 11 -10.05 16.77 -2.93
CA LEU A 11 -10.40 18.17 -3.20
C LEU A 11 -9.32 19.17 -2.78
N LYS A 12 -8.49 18.82 -1.79
CA LYS A 12 -7.37 19.67 -1.33
C LYS A 12 -6.05 19.38 -2.02
N LYS A 13 -6.01 18.38 -2.92
CA LYS A 13 -4.79 17.94 -3.60
C LYS A 13 -4.69 18.54 -5.00
N LEU A 14 -3.47 18.92 -5.38
CA LEU A 14 -3.19 19.43 -6.73
C LEU A 14 -3.30 18.29 -7.75
N LYS A 15 -2.83 17.10 -7.38
CA LYS A 15 -2.88 15.88 -8.19
C LYS A 15 -3.00 14.64 -7.32
N ASN A 16 -3.44 13.54 -7.93
CA ASN A 16 -3.46 12.25 -7.28
C ASN A 16 -2.03 11.67 -7.19
N ASN A 17 -1.54 11.49 -5.97
CA ASN A 17 -0.22 10.97 -5.64
C ASN A 17 -0.24 9.53 -5.14
N ASP A 18 -1.38 8.84 -5.24
CA ASP A 18 -1.47 7.41 -4.99
C ASP A 18 -1.04 6.61 -6.23
N ALA A 19 -0.55 5.40 -6.02
CA ALA A 19 -0.30 4.43 -7.08
C ALA A 19 -0.38 2.98 -6.60
N VAL A 20 -0.68 2.08 -7.53
CA VAL A 20 -0.59 0.64 -7.31
C VAL A 20 0.16 -0.04 -8.45
N ALA A 21 0.95 -1.04 -8.09
CA ALA A 21 1.52 -1.97 -9.05
C ALA A 21 1.32 -3.41 -8.58
N LEU A 22 1.11 -4.33 -9.51
CA LEU A 22 0.94 -5.75 -9.20
C LEU A 22 1.62 -6.70 -10.18
N TYR A 23 1.93 -7.89 -9.69
CA TYR A 23 2.46 -9.02 -10.44
C TYR A 23 1.72 -10.29 -10.04
N GLU A 24 1.37 -11.13 -11.00
CA GLU A 24 0.76 -12.43 -10.75
C GLU A 24 1.35 -13.51 -11.66
N ASN A 25 1.55 -14.70 -11.10
CA ASN A 25 1.72 -15.94 -11.84
C ASN A 25 0.93 -17.08 -11.15
N ASP A 26 1.14 -18.33 -11.55
CA ASP A 26 0.40 -19.47 -10.99
C ASP A 26 0.67 -19.72 -9.49
N GLU A 27 1.83 -19.31 -8.99
CA GLU A 27 2.32 -19.60 -7.64
C GLU A 27 2.13 -18.46 -6.65
N ILE A 28 2.22 -17.22 -7.13
CA ILE A 28 2.22 -16.03 -6.28
C ILE A 28 1.41 -14.88 -6.87
N PHE A 29 0.99 -14.01 -5.97
CA PHE A 29 0.49 -12.68 -6.29
C PHE A 29 1.23 -11.65 -5.44
N ILE A 30 1.68 -10.57 -6.06
CA ILE A 30 2.33 -9.45 -5.38
C ILE A 30 1.59 -8.18 -5.78
N ALA A 31 1.23 -7.35 -4.80
CA ALA A 31 0.78 -5.99 -5.06
C ALA A 31 1.47 -5.01 -4.11
N ILE A 32 1.67 -3.79 -4.55
CA ILE A 32 2.13 -2.69 -3.71
C ILE A 32 1.24 -1.48 -3.96
N ALA A 33 0.62 -0.96 -2.89
CA ALA A 33 -0.03 0.34 -2.89
C ALA A 33 0.92 1.35 -2.24
N VAL A 34 0.96 2.56 -2.80
CA VAL A 34 1.84 3.63 -2.38
C VAL A 34 1.04 4.93 -2.35
N ASP A 35 1.18 5.66 -1.27
CA ASP A 35 0.64 7.01 -1.07
C ASP A 35 1.82 7.94 -0.86
N ALA A 36 2.04 8.86 -1.80
CA ALA A 36 3.11 9.85 -1.69
C ALA A 36 2.59 11.20 -1.19
N ALA A 37 3.27 11.74 -0.17
CA ALA A 37 2.90 13.01 0.40
C ALA A 37 3.05 14.16 -0.62
N GLU A 38 1.97 14.91 -0.84
CA GLU A 38 2.00 16.11 -1.66
C GLU A 38 2.84 17.22 -0.99
N LYS A 39 3.76 17.82 -1.74
CA LYS A 39 4.50 19.00 -1.31
C LYS A 39 4.06 20.21 -2.11
N ASN A 40 3.80 21.32 -1.43
CA ASN A 40 3.35 22.61 -1.98
C ASN A 40 4.33 23.29 -2.98
N ASN A 41 5.39 22.60 -3.41
CA ASN A 41 6.34 23.13 -4.38
C ASN A 41 5.85 22.83 -5.80
N ILE A 42 5.17 23.82 -6.38
CA ILE A 42 4.60 23.86 -7.74
C ILE A 42 5.60 23.45 -8.84
N SER A 43 6.91 23.47 -8.57
CA SER A 43 7.97 23.25 -9.56
C SER A 43 8.43 21.80 -9.73
N HIS A 44 7.98 20.85 -8.91
CA HIS A 44 8.39 19.45 -9.05
C HIS A 44 7.19 18.55 -9.37
N GLU A 45 7.23 17.92 -10.53
CA GLU A 45 6.35 16.81 -10.87
C GLU A 45 6.71 15.61 -9.97
N SER A 46 6.18 15.58 -8.74
CA SER A 46 6.26 14.41 -7.85
C SER A 46 5.65 13.18 -8.54
N GLY A 47 6.44 12.13 -8.68
CA GLY A 47 6.04 10.85 -9.27
C GLY A 47 6.45 9.68 -8.38
N LEU A 48 6.73 9.94 -7.10
CA LEU A 48 7.33 8.97 -6.19
C LEU A 48 6.47 7.71 -6.06
N ALA A 49 5.15 7.83 -5.89
CA ALA A 49 4.29 6.67 -5.71
C ALA A 49 4.35 5.72 -6.92
N LYS A 50 4.14 6.26 -8.13
CA LYS A 50 4.23 5.49 -9.38
C LYS A 50 5.62 4.89 -9.57
N TYR A 51 6.67 5.69 -9.37
CA TYR A 51 8.06 5.23 -9.48
C TYR A 51 8.34 4.07 -8.52
N TRP A 52 7.94 4.23 -7.26
CA TRP A 52 8.18 3.24 -6.20
C TRP A 52 7.44 1.94 -6.48
N ALA A 53 6.14 2.01 -6.77
CA ALA A 53 5.32 0.86 -7.08
C ALA A 53 5.90 0.08 -8.27
N ASN A 54 6.20 0.78 -9.37
CA ASN A 54 6.67 0.16 -10.60
C ASN A 54 8.07 -0.43 -10.46
N THR A 55 9.01 0.29 -9.85
CA THR A 55 10.40 -0.18 -9.76
C THR A 55 10.54 -1.39 -8.83
N VAL A 56 9.72 -1.48 -7.78
CA VAL A 56 9.71 -2.63 -6.87
C VAL A 56 9.13 -3.86 -7.57
N ILE A 57 7.95 -3.74 -8.18
CA ILE A 57 7.31 -4.89 -8.84
C ILE A 57 8.09 -5.35 -10.09
N ALA A 58 8.62 -4.42 -10.88
CA ALA A 58 9.45 -4.76 -12.03
C ALA A 58 10.72 -5.53 -11.63
N GLU A 59 11.35 -5.17 -10.51
CA GLU A 59 12.50 -5.89 -9.98
C GLU A 59 12.12 -7.28 -9.43
N CYS A 60 10.95 -7.40 -8.77
CA CYS A 60 10.45 -8.70 -8.33
C CYS A 60 10.27 -9.63 -9.54
N LYS A 61 9.59 -9.15 -10.59
CA LYS A 61 9.44 -9.88 -11.84
C LYS A 61 10.78 -10.29 -12.45
N LEU A 62 11.73 -9.35 -12.54
CA LEU A 62 13.05 -9.61 -13.11
C LEU A 62 13.77 -10.75 -12.38
N ARG A 63 13.70 -10.81 -11.05
CA ARG A 63 14.34 -11.89 -10.27
C ARG A 63 13.66 -13.24 -10.44
N ILE A 64 12.33 -13.24 -10.49
CA ILE A 64 11.54 -14.45 -10.78
C ILE A 64 11.93 -14.99 -12.17
N ASP A 65 11.88 -14.14 -13.19
CA ASP A 65 12.23 -14.52 -14.56
C ASP A 65 13.69 -15.04 -14.68
N SER A 66 14.61 -14.50 -13.87
CA SER A 66 16.05 -14.81 -13.93
C SER A 66 16.44 -16.12 -13.25
N THR A 67 15.62 -16.63 -12.33
CA THR A 67 15.99 -17.79 -11.48
C THR A 67 15.36 -19.11 -11.94
N SER A 68 14.53 -19.09 -13.00
CA SER A 68 13.64 -20.21 -13.39
C SER A 68 12.70 -20.67 -12.26
N MET A 69 12.66 -19.93 -11.15
CA MET A 69 11.75 -20.17 -10.04
C MET A 69 10.47 -19.38 -10.30
N LEU A 70 9.33 -19.94 -9.91
CA LEU A 70 8.03 -19.25 -10.01
C LEU A 70 7.73 -18.38 -8.77
N LYS A 71 8.64 -18.33 -7.79
CA LYS A 71 8.49 -17.60 -6.53
C LYS A 71 9.71 -16.75 -6.25
N ILE A 72 9.51 -15.68 -5.49
CA ILE A 72 10.55 -14.83 -4.90
C ILE A 72 10.42 -14.91 -3.38
N ASP A 73 11.54 -14.94 -2.65
CA ASP A 73 11.52 -14.97 -1.18
C ASP A 73 11.19 -13.59 -0.58
N ILE A 74 10.57 -13.58 0.60
CA ILE A 74 10.25 -12.33 1.30
C ILE A 74 11.52 -11.51 1.62
N ASN A 75 12.64 -12.15 1.97
CA ASN A 75 13.90 -11.44 2.21
C ASN A 75 14.45 -10.82 0.93
N GLU A 76 14.21 -11.43 -0.23
CA GLU A 76 14.55 -10.84 -1.51
C GLU A 76 13.70 -9.60 -1.79
N ILE A 77 12.39 -9.61 -1.49
CA ILE A 77 11.54 -8.42 -1.59
C ILE A 77 12.06 -7.30 -0.66
N VAL A 78 12.43 -7.62 0.59
CA VAL A 78 13.05 -6.64 1.51
C VAL A 78 14.38 -6.10 0.96
N ALA A 79 15.19 -6.95 0.31
CA ALA A 79 16.41 -6.52 -0.35
C ALA A 79 16.12 -5.58 -1.53
N ILE A 80 15.10 -5.87 -2.35
CA ILE A 80 14.62 -4.99 -3.44
C ILE A 80 14.24 -3.63 -2.87
N LEU A 81 13.38 -3.60 -1.84
CA LEU A 81 12.94 -2.36 -1.21
C LEU A 81 14.15 -1.54 -0.72
N ARG A 82 15.14 -2.19 -0.09
CA ARG A 82 16.36 -1.53 0.39
C ARG A 82 17.21 -0.98 -0.75
N GLU A 83 17.35 -1.73 -1.85
CA GLU A 83 18.14 -1.32 -3.00
C GLU A 83 17.48 -0.16 -3.75
N LYS A 84 16.18 -0.26 -4.04
CA LYS A 84 15.43 0.81 -4.72
C LYS A 84 15.34 2.07 -3.88
N GLN A 85 15.27 1.97 -2.55
CA GLN A 85 15.29 3.12 -1.65
C GLN A 85 16.55 3.98 -1.84
N LYS A 86 17.72 3.36 -2.10
CA LYS A 86 18.97 4.10 -2.31
C LYS A 86 18.89 5.02 -3.54
N ASN A 87 18.16 4.60 -4.58
CA ASN A 87 18.01 5.35 -5.83
C ASN A 87 17.14 6.60 -5.67
N LEU A 88 16.29 6.66 -4.63
CA LEU A 88 15.44 7.81 -4.36
C LEU A 88 16.23 9.11 -4.13
N ARG A 89 17.50 9.02 -3.72
CA ARG A 89 18.34 10.21 -3.47
C ARG A 89 18.58 11.05 -4.72
N HIS A 90 18.44 10.48 -5.91
CA HIS A 90 18.72 11.18 -7.17
C HIS A 90 17.55 12.08 -7.63
N SER A 91 16.31 11.61 -7.47
CA SER A 91 15.13 12.27 -8.05
C SER A 91 14.05 12.61 -7.02
N TYR A 92 14.10 12.00 -5.83
CA TYR A 92 13.05 12.05 -4.81
C TYR A 92 13.61 12.36 -3.41
N LEU A 93 14.73 13.10 -3.33
CA LEU A 93 15.48 13.34 -2.09
C LEU A 93 14.61 13.88 -0.95
N HIS A 94 13.65 14.74 -1.31
CA HIS A 94 12.77 15.40 -0.37
C HIS A 94 11.38 14.77 -0.31
N GLU A 95 11.05 13.81 -1.16
CA GLU A 95 9.72 13.20 -1.17
C GLU A 95 9.62 12.08 -0.14
N THR A 96 8.40 11.84 0.32
CA THR A 96 8.08 10.83 1.33
C THR A 96 6.82 10.10 0.91
N ALA A 97 6.70 8.83 1.29
CA ALA A 97 5.52 8.03 0.98
C ALA A 97 5.24 6.99 2.07
N SER A 98 3.97 6.59 2.16
CA SER A 98 3.52 5.37 2.79
C SER A 98 3.43 4.27 1.72
N TYR A 99 3.66 3.02 2.10
CA TYR A 99 3.40 1.87 1.24
C TYR A 99 3.01 0.63 2.02
N ALA A 100 2.27 -0.25 1.36
CA ALA A 100 2.01 -1.61 1.81
C ALA A 100 2.14 -2.57 0.64
N VAL A 101 3.01 -3.57 0.80
CA VAL A 101 3.18 -4.71 -0.11
C VAL A 101 2.36 -5.87 0.43
N VAL A 102 1.64 -6.54 -0.46
CA VAL A 102 0.95 -7.81 -0.23
C VAL A 102 1.64 -8.86 -1.08
N PHE A 103 2.11 -9.93 -0.46
CA PHE A 103 2.63 -11.13 -1.10
C PHE A 103 1.72 -12.30 -0.71
N TRP A 104 1.10 -12.94 -1.68
CA TRP A 104 0.28 -14.13 -1.46
C TRP A 104 0.98 -15.34 -2.07
N ASP A 105 1.33 -16.31 -1.22
CA ASP A 105 1.74 -17.64 -1.65
C ASP A 105 0.48 -18.51 -1.83
N LYS A 106 0.19 -18.88 -3.08
CA LYS A 106 -1.01 -19.62 -3.45
C LYS A 106 -0.93 -21.10 -3.07
N GLU A 107 0.26 -21.65 -2.93
CA GLU A 107 0.45 -23.04 -2.50
C GLU A 107 0.22 -23.15 -0.99
N LEU A 108 0.83 -22.26 -0.22
CA LEU A 108 0.73 -22.24 1.24
C LEU A 108 -0.56 -21.61 1.75
N GLN A 109 -1.28 -20.88 0.89
CA GLN A 109 -2.45 -20.07 1.25
C GLN A 109 -2.12 -19.07 2.38
N VAL A 110 -0.95 -18.44 2.28
CA VAL A 110 -0.47 -17.45 3.26
C VAL A 110 -0.28 -16.11 2.57
N VAL A 111 -0.81 -15.05 3.18
CA VAL A 111 -0.50 -13.68 2.80
C VAL A 111 0.50 -13.10 3.78
N THR A 112 1.64 -12.67 3.24
CA THR A 112 2.64 -11.88 3.93
C THR A 112 2.49 -10.41 3.50
N THR A 113 2.49 -9.51 4.47
CA THR A 113 2.48 -8.07 4.21
C THR A 113 3.79 -7.44 4.63
N LEU A 114 4.26 -6.45 3.88
CA LEU A 114 5.41 -5.60 4.22
C LEU A 114 4.98 -4.15 4.10
N HIS A 115 4.96 -3.40 5.20
CA HIS A 115 4.45 -2.02 5.14
C HIS A 115 5.30 -1.02 5.93
N CYS A 116 5.22 0.24 5.51
CA CYS A 116 5.88 1.38 6.12
C CYS A 116 4.99 2.62 5.89
N GLY A 117 4.62 3.31 6.96
CA GLY A 117 3.57 4.34 6.88
C GLY A 117 2.20 3.78 7.22
N ASP A 118 1.16 4.35 6.63
CA ASP A 118 -0.24 4.19 7.01
C ASP A 118 -1.14 3.66 5.90
N CYS A 119 -0.58 3.14 4.81
CA CYS A 119 -1.35 2.25 3.93
C CYS A 119 -1.75 0.99 4.70
N LEU A 120 -3.00 0.54 4.53
CA LEU A 120 -3.55 -0.60 5.27
C LEU A 120 -3.89 -1.78 4.37
N PHE A 121 -3.77 -2.96 4.96
CA PHE A 121 -4.20 -4.23 4.43
C PHE A 121 -5.29 -4.80 5.33
N GLY A 122 -6.35 -5.31 4.71
CA GLY A 122 -7.50 -5.86 5.39
C GLY A 122 -8.20 -6.92 4.57
N LYS A 123 -9.23 -7.48 5.20
CA LYS A 123 -10.10 -8.47 4.58
C LYS A 123 -11.55 -8.10 4.73
N GLN A 124 -12.33 -8.44 3.72
CA GLN A 124 -13.75 -8.15 3.65
C GLN A 124 -14.51 -9.43 3.29
N LYS A 125 -15.33 -9.90 4.23
CA LYS A 125 -16.20 -11.07 4.03
C LYS A 125 -17.55 -10.68 3.41
N ASN A 126 -18.11 -9.55 3.86
CA ASN A 126 -19.37 -8.98 3.38
C ASN A 126 -19.18 -7.49 3.08
N ALA A 127 -20.10 -6.89 2.31
CA ALA A 127 -20.05 -5.48 1.91
C ALA A 127 -20.02 -4.47 3.08
N LEU A 128 -20.32 -4.89 4.31
CA LEU A 128 -20.60 -4.01 5.44
C LEU A 128 -19.38 -3.54 6.24
N SER A 129 -18.26 -4.27 6.23
CA SER A 129 -17.10 -3.88 7.04
C SER A 129 -15.80 -4.53 6.59
N ILE A 130 -14.71 -3.75 6.57
CA ILE A 130 -13.35 -4.24 6.37
C ILE A 130 -12.72 -4.50 7.73
N ARG A 131 -12.15 -5.69 7.91
CA ARG A 131 -11.29 -5.98 9.06
C ARG A 131 -9.84 -5.69 8.67
N TRP A 132 -9.31 -4.57 9.15
CA TRP A 132 -7.90 -4.21 9.00
C TRP A 132 -7.00 -5.16 9.79
N LEU A 133 -6.01 -5.73 9.12
CA LEU A 133 -5.09 -6.74 9.66
C LEU A 133 -3.73 -6.16 10.05
N ILE A 134 -3.32 -5.05 9.44
CA ILE A 134 -2.15 -4.26 9.84
C ILE A 134 -2.59 -2.94 10.48
N LYS A 135 -1.67 -2.26 11.18
CA LYS A 135 -1.93 -0.99 11.87
C LYS A 135 -1.08 0.12 11.25
N PRO A 136 -1.61 1.35 11.13
CA PRO A 136 -0.84 2.42 10.52
C PRO A 136 0.32 2.86 11.42
N HIS A 137 1.46 3.21 10.82
CA HIS A 137 2.61 3.74 11.55
C HIS A 137 2.45 5.24 11.82
N ASN A 138 1.56 5.60 12.73
CA ASN A 138 1.35 6.98 13.16
C ASN A 138 1.43 7.15 14.68
N THR A 139 1.52 8.40 15.13
CA THR A 139 1.64 8.70 16.57
C THR A 139 0.40 8.30 17.37
N TYR A 140 -0.77 8.24 16.73
CA TYR A 140 -2.00 7.75 17.37
C TYR A 140 -1.88 6.26 17.75
N GLN A 141 -1.43 5.40 16.82
CA GLN A 141 -1.24 3.98 17.11
C GLN A 141 -0.13 3.75 18.14
N GLN A 142 0.96 4.51 18.07
CA GLN A 142 2.02 4.44 19.07
C GLN A 142 1.48 4.82 20.47
N HIS A 143 0.62 5.83 20.54
CA HIS A 143 -0.01 6.24 21.78
C HIS A 143 -0.94 5.16 22.36
N LEU A 144 -1.76 4.50 21.53
CA LEU A 144 -2.63 3.41 21.99
C LEU A 144 -1.82 2.25 22.59
N GLN A 145 -0.65 1.93 22.02
CA GLN A 145 0.25 0.92 22.56
C GLN A 145 0.82 1.33 23.93
N LEU A 146 1.09 2.62 24.14
CA LEU A 146 1.58 3.15 25.42
C LEU A 146 0.48 3.22 26.49
N LEU A 147 -0.77 3.55 26.11
CA LEU A 147 -1.91 3.53 27.03
C LEU A 147 -2.26 2.12 27.50
N ALA A 148 -2.16 1.12 26.61
CA ALA A 148 -2.24 -0.29 27.02
C ALA A 148 -1.14 -0.68 28.01
N ALA A 149 -0.09 0.14 28.14
CA ALA A 149 0.99 0.04 29.11
C ALA A 149 0.90 1.10 30.25
N ASP A 150 -0.30 1.59 30.57
CA ASP A 150 -0.61 2.54 31.66
C ASP A 150 0.06 3.94 31.55
N CYS A 151 0.47 4.38 30.37
CA CYS A 151 1.07 5.70 30.16
C CYS A 151 0.03 6.77 29.75
N GLN A 152 -0.37 7.66 30.67
CA GLN A 152 -1.25 8.78 30.36
C GLN A 152 -0.52 9.85 29.51
N CYS A 153 -0.88 10.00 28.25
CA CYS A 153 -0.45 11.14 27.42
C CYS A 153 -1.65 11.80 26.73
N ASN A 154 -1.81 13.10 26.95
CA ASN A 154 -2.93 13.89 26.43
C ASN A 154 -2.53 14.58 25.11
N SER A 155 -2.82 13.97 23.95
CA SER A 155 -2.97 14.75 22.71
C SER A 155 -3.79 13.98 21.64
N HIS A 156 -5.07 14.32 21.52
CA HIS A 156 -6.05 13.53 20.75
C HIS A 156 -6.41 14.07 19.35
N ALA A 157 -6.02 15.29 18.96
CA ALA A 157 -6.62 15.91 17.76
C ALA A 157 -5.84 15.78 16.45
N TYR A 158 -4.52 15.50 16.46
CA TYR A 158 -3.68 15.55 15.25
C TYR A 158 -2.70 14.38 15.09
N SER A 159 -2.85 13.32 15.90
CA SER A 159 -1.86 12.26 15.98
C SER A 159 -1.90 11.25 14.82
N ARG A 160 -3.00 11.19 14.05
CA ARG A 160 -3.08 10.31 12.86
C ARG A 160 -2.22 10.80 11.68
N PHE A 161 -2.11 12.11 11.49
CA PHE A 161 -1.36 12.75 10.39
C PHE A 161 0.16 12.75 10.60
N THR A 162 0.64 12.33 11.77
CA THR A 162 2.09 12.28 12.05
C THR A 162 2.57 10.84 11.96
N LEU A 163 3.27 10.53 10.87
CA LEU A 163 3.85 9.22 10.63
C LEU A 163 5.11 8.97 11.47
N THR A 164 5.18 7.80 12.11
CA THR A 164 6.35 7.32 12.86
C THR A 164 7.29 6.49 11.99
N ARG A 165 6.81 5.98 10.85
CA ARG A 165 7.60 5.35 9.79
C ARG A 165 7.04 5.81 8.45
N HIS A 166 7.92 6.05 7.48
CA HIS A 166 7.56 6.36 6.10
C HIS A 166 8.78 6.11 5.21
N LEU A 167 8.55 5.88 3.93
CA LEU A 167 9.59 5.87 2.90
C LEU A 167 10.16 7.27 2.73
N ASN A 168 11.48 7.39 2.69
CA ASN A 168 12.19 8.60 2.26
C ASN A 168 13.55 8.22 1.68
N ALA A 169 14.21 9.13 0.98
CA ALA A 169 15.52 8.89 0.37
C ALA A 169 16.69 8.81 1.37
N LYS A 170 16.52 9.32 2.60
CA LYS A 170 17.61 9.48 3.57
C LYS A 170 17.93 8.17 4.29
N ARG A 171 16.90 7.44 4.73
CA ARG A 171 17.04 6.25 5.56
C ARG A 171 16.07 5.15 5.10
N PHE A 172 16.61 3.93 4.97
CA PHE A 172 15.79 2.74 4.87
C PHE A 172 15.26 2.33 6.24
N TYR A 173 13.94 2.21 6.36
CA TYR A 173 13.28 1.52 7.45
C TYR A 173 12.94 0.12 6.97
N THR A 174 13.35 -0.90 7.72
CA THR A 174 12.87 -2.26 7.46
C THR A 174 11.34 -2.24 7.61
N PRO A 175 10.59 -2.68 6.58
CA PRO A 175 9.14 -2.72 6.66
C PRO A 175 8.69 -3.67 7.77
N GLU A 176 7.55 -3.37 8.36
CA GLU A 176 6.91 -4.27 9.29
C GLU A 176 6.28 -5.44 8.53
N LEU A 177 6.63 -6.65 8.97
CA LEU A 177 6.22 -7.91 8.36
C LEU A 177 5.11 -8.56 9.19
N ASN A 178 4.01 -8.91 8.54
CA ASN A 178 2.93 -9.68 9.16
C ASN A 178 2.49 -10.82 8.24
N GLU A 179 2.15 -11.97 8.80
CA GLU A 179 1.68 -13.15 8.06
C GLU A 179 0.28 -13.55 8.51
N PHE A 180 -0.56 -13.87 7.52
CA PHE A 180 -1.97 -14.21 7.74
C PHE A 180 -2.33 -15.44 6.90
N PRO A 181 -2.89 -16.50 7.50
CA PRO A 181 -3.47 -17.59 6.72
C PRO A 181 -4.74 -17.12 6.02
N ILE A 182 -4.91 -17.54 4.77
CA ILE A 182 -6.15 -17.38 4.01
C ILE A 182 -6.97 -18.64 4.19
N ILE A 183 -8.03 -18.54 5.00
CA ILE A 183 -8.86 -19.69 5.41
C ILE A 183 -10.17 -19.74 4.61
N ASP A 184 -10.63 -18.59 4.08
CA ASP A 184 -11.90 -18.42 3.37
C ASP A 184 -11.68 -17.64 2.07
N ILE A 185 -12.65 -17.72 1.16
CA ILE A 185 -12.74 -16.83 -0.02
C ILE A 185 -13.18 -15.44 0.44
N GLU A 186 -12.27 -14.72 1.10
CA GLU A 186 -12.47 -13.33 1.52
C GLU A 186 -11.90 -12.40 0.44
N LYS A 187 -12.56 -11.26 0.22
CA LYS A 187 -12.01 -10.19 -0.59
C LYS A 187 -10.85 -9.56 0.19
N LEU A 188 -9.67 -9.49 -0.42
CA LEU A 188 -8.55 -8.76 0.15
C LEU A 188 -8.65 -7.29 -0.24
N VAL A 189 -8.25 -6.43 0.69
CA VAL A 189 -8.30 -4.98 0.53
C VAL A 189 -6.93 -4.39 0.88
N LEU A 190 -6.39 -3.56 0.00
CA LEU A 190 -5.17 -2.80 0.22
C LEU A 190 -5.48 -1.33 -0.09
N SER A 191 -5.24 -0.41 0.83
CA SER A 191 -5.71 0.97 0.69
C SER A 191 -4.76 2.02 1.23
N THR A 192 -4.94 3.26 0.75
CA THR A 192 -4.30 4.48 1.27
C THR A 192 -5.15 5.10 2.38
N ASP A 193 -4.63 6.12 3.08
CA ASP A 193 -5.29 6.69 4.25
C ASP A 193 -6.52 7.52 3.93
N GLY A 194 -6.58 8.20 2.78
CA GLY A 194 -7.81 8.83 2.30
C GLY A 194 -8.96 7.82 2.13
N TYR A 195 -8.66 6.55 1.82
CA TYR A 195 -9.71 5.52 1.77
C TYR A 195 -10.08 5.00 3.17
N TRP A 196 -9.13 4.48 3.95
CA TRP A 196 -9.53 3.83 5.21
C TRP A 196 -9.93 4.86 6.29
N ALA A 197 -9.28 6.02 6.34
CA ALA A 197 -9.53 7.01 7.38
C ALA A 197 -10.69 7.95 7.01
N GLU A 198 -10.66 8.58 5.83
CA GLU A 198 -11.73 9.53 5.46
C GLU A 198 -12.96 8.81 4.92
N HIS A 199 -12.80 7.94 3.91
CA HIS A 199 -13.96 7.28 3.29
C HIS A 199 -14.64 6.26 4.21
N ILE A 200 -13.87 5.37 4.85
CA ILE A 200 -14.43 4.30 5.68
C ILE A 200 -14.71 4.73 7.12
N ASP A 201 -13.71 5.26 7.84
CA ASP A 201 -13.87 5.59 9.27
C ASP A 201 -14.68 6.88 9.49
N GLU A 202 -14.47 7.91 8.66
CA GLU A 202 -15.18 9.20 8.74
C GLU A 202 -16.46 9.25 7.87
N CYS A 203 -16.75 8.18 7.12
CA CYS A 203 -17.93 8.05 6.25
C CYS A 203 -18.06 9.16 5.18
N VAL A 204 -16.94 9.70 4.69
CA VAL A 204 -16.94 10.72 3.63
C VAL A 204 -17.14 10.07 2.27
N ILE A 205 -18.07 10.59 1.45
CA ILE A 205 -18.28 10.06 0.09
C ILE A 205 -17.12 10.42 -0.84
N TRP A 206 -16.88 9.60 -1.87
CA TRP A 206 -15.76 9.76 -2.80
C TRP A 206 -15.62 11.16 -3.42
N GLU A 207 -16.72 11.85 -3.67
CA GLU A 207 -16.76 13.18 -4.28
C GLU A 207 -16.36 14.31 -3.32
N GLU A 208 -16.34 14.03 -2.01
CA GLU A 208 -16.10 15.02 -0.95
C GLU A 208 -14.77 14.79 -0.20
N LEU A 209 -14.00 13.76 -0.57
CA LEU A 209 -12.71 13.44 0.06
C LEU A 209 -11.74 14.61 -0.07
N GLU A 210 -11.04 14.93 1.01
CA GLU A 210 -10.07 16.02 1.03
C GLU A 210 -8.69 15.53 0.57
N ASP A 211 -8.30 14.31 0.97
CA ASP A 211 -7.09 13.62 0.52
C ASP A 211 -7.32 12.72 -0.71
N ASP A 212 -6.24 12.38 -1.40
CA ASP A 212 -6.20 11.30 -2.36
C ASP A 212 -6.61 10.00 -1.65
N ALA A 213 -7.46 9.23 -2.32
CA ALA A 213 -7.97 8.00 -1.76
C ALA A 213 -7.92 6.91 -2.79
N SER A 214 -7.38 5.76 -2.39
CA SER A 214 -7.28 4.63 -3.28
C SER A 214 -7.43 3.30 -2.55
N VAL A 215 -8.01 2.33 -3.27
CA VAL A 215 -8.23 0.98 -2.80
C VAL A 215 -8.07 -0.03 -3.92
N LEU A 216 -7.24 -1.02 -3.67
CA LEU A 216 -7.14 -2.26 -4.44
C LEU A 216 -7.96 -3.34 -3.73
N MET A 217 -8.95 -3.87 -4.42
CA MET A 217 -9.75 -5.00 -3.98
C MET A 217 -9.45 -6.22 -4.83
N ILE A 218 -9.27 -7.37 -4.19
CA ILE A 218 -8.99 -8.64 -4.87
C ILE A 218 -10.01 -9.66 -4.41
N ASN A 219 -10.84 -10.15 -5.34
CA ASN A 219 -11.77 -11.25 -5.09
C ASN A 219 -11.32 -12.52 -5.81
N PHE A 220 -10.96 -13.54 -5.02
CA PHE A 220 -10.49 -14.82 -5.55
C PHE A 220 -11.60 -15.75 -6.07
N SER A 221 -12.86 -15.53 -5.71
CA SER A 221 -13.99 -16.38 -6.16
C SER A 221 -14.52 -16.03 -7.56
N GLU A 222 -14.19 -14.86 -8.08
CA GLU A 222 -14.76 -14.38 -9.33
C GLU A 222 -13.89 -14.73 -10.53
N GLU A 223 -14.44 -14.58 -11.75
CA GLU A 223 -13.68 -14.76 -12.99
C GLU A 223 -12.48 -13.80 -13.05
N LYS A 224 -11.50 -14.12 -13.89
CA LYS A 224 -10.32 -13.27 -14.05
C LYS A 224 -10.72 -12.00 -14.80
N THR A 225 -10.81 -10.90 -14.08
CA THR A 225 -11.23 -9.61 -14.63
C THR A 225 -10.48 -8.49 -13.92
N LEU A 226 -10.22 -7.41 -14.65
CA LEU A 226 -9.56 -6.22 -14.16
C LEU A 226 -10.48 -5.01 -14.39
N ASP A 227 -10.88 -4.36 -13.30
CA ASP A 227 -11.68 -3.14 -13.30
C ASP A 227 -10.85 -1.99 -12.72
N ILE A 228 -10.64 -0.94 -13.52
CA ILE A 228 -9.83 0.22 -13.14
C ILE A 228 -10.68 1.47 -13.22
N GLN A 229 -10.88 2.11 -12.07
CA GLN A 229 -11.63 3.34 -11.90
C GLN A 229 -10.69 4.39 -11.27
N SER A 230 -9.85 5.00 -12.10
CA SER A 230 -8.90 6.02 -11.67
C SER A 230 -9.02 7.31 -12.48
N ASP A 231 -8.81 8.44 -11.82
CA ASP A 231 -8.74 9.76 -12.44
C ASP A 231 -7.37 10.09 -13.05
N CYS A 232 -6.38 9.20 -12.88
CA CYS A 232 -5.07 9.32 -13.50
C CYS A 232 -4.43 7.95 -13.80
N GLU A 233 -3.35 7.93 -14.60
CA GLU A 233 -2.60 6.70 -14.88
C GLU A 233 -1.72 6.30 -13.69
N ASN A 234 -2.29 5.63 -12.69
CA ASN A 234 -1.58 5.22 -11.47
C ASN A 234 -1.71 3.72 -11.14
N PHE A 235 -2.12 2.92 -12.12
CA PHE A 235 -2.15 1.47 -12.05
C PHE A 235 -1.09 0.88 -12.96
N SER A 236 -0.39 -0.15 -12.51
CA SER A 236 0.54 -0.92 -13.35
C SER A 236 0.45 -2.42 -13.06
N ALA A 237 0.49 -3.24 -14.09
CA ALA A 237 0.41 -4.69 -13.97
C ALA A 237 1.50 -5.36 -14.79
N TYR A 238 2.12 -6.37 -14.18
CA TYR A 238 3.23 -7.13 -14.73
C TYR A 238 2.84 -8.60 -14.71
N SER A 239 2.37 -9.12 -15.86
CA SER A 239 1.74 -10.44 -16.01
C SER A 239 0.39 -10.58 -15.30
N ILE A 240 -0.67 -10.58 -16.11
CA ILE A 240 -2.02 -11.03 -15.75
C ILE A 240 -2.47 -11.86 -16.96
N TYR A 241 -2.15 -13.16 -16.97
CA TYR A 241 -2.63 -14.10 -17.99
C TYR A 241 -3.80 -14.92 -17.44
#